data_AF-A0A4Y2GC15-F1
#
_entry.id   AF-A0A4Y2GC15-F1
#
_cell.length_a   1.000
_cell.length_b   1.000
_cell.length_c   1.000
_cell.angle_alpha   90.00
_cell.angle_beta   90.00
_cell.angle_gamma   90.00
#
_symmetry.space_group_name_H-M   'P 1'
#
loop_
_entity.id
_entity.type
_entity.pdbx_description
1 polymer ?
#
loop_
_entity_poly.entity_id
_entity_poly.type
_entity_poly.pdbx_seq_one_letter_code
_entity_poly.pdbx_strand_id
1 'polypeptide(L)'
;MFQAIGSVGFSWMKAHAGIPGNELADQFAKIATTDGQELNIPAPYTYVKRKIQNYILDSWQRHWEDSGKGVKVKGYAPTVDFNLLTHNRQLLFFISGHGHFPAYLYHFKQINNPYCI
;
A
#
# COMPACT_ATOMS: atom_id res chain seq x y z
N MET A 1 0.95 -30.85 -35.93
CA MET A 1 1.03 -29.91 -34.79
C MET A 1 1.29 -28.54 -35.38
N PHE A 2 0.28 -27.67 -35.43
CA PHE A 2 0.39 -26.37 -36.12
C PHE A 2 1.02 -25.35 -35.17
N GLN A 3 2.22 -24.86 -35.48
CA GLN A 3 2.78 -23.66 -34.84
C GLN A 3 2.05 -22.45 -35.42
N ALA A 4 1.40 -21.65 -34.56
CA ALA A 4 0.74 -20.42 -35.00
C ALA A 4 1.81 -19.40 -35.45
N ILE A 5 1.69 -18.93 -36.70
CA ILE A 5 2.56 -17.90 -37.28
C ILE A 5 2.53 -16.66 -36.37
N GLY A 6 3.69 -16.21 -35.91
CA GLY A 6 3.84 -15.06 -34.99
C GLY A 6 4.02 -15.41 -33.51
N SER A 7 4.10 -16.69 -33.15
CA SER A 7 4.38 -17.09 -31.76
C SER A 7 5.87 -16.92 -31.43
N VAL A 8 6.18 -16.20 -30.35
CA VAL A 8 7.54 -16.04 -29.81
C VAL A 8 7.68 -16.87 -28.54
N GLY A 9 8.72 -17.69 -28.46
CA GLY A 9 9.09 -18.43 -27.26
C GLY A 9 10.12 -17.66 -26.44
N PHE A 10 9.87 -17.50 -25.14
CA PHE A 10 10.86 -16.96 -24.21
C PHE A 10 11.51 -18.11 -23.44
N SER A 11 12.82 -18.05 -23.28
CA SER A 11 13.59 -18.94 -22.42
C SER A 11 14.47 -18.12 -21.51
N TRP A 12 14.65 -18.59 -20.27
CA TRP A 12 15.55 -17.94 -19.33
C TRP A 12 16.98 -18.43 -19.54
N MET A 13 17.92 -17.50 -19.54
CA MET A 13 19.35 -17.75 -19.67
C MET A 13 20.06 -17.12 -18.47
N LYS A 14 21.07 -17.80 -17.95
CA LYS A 14 21.82 -17.31 -16.79
C LYS A 14 22.76 -16.18 -17.23
N ALA A 15 22.68 -15.04 -16.54
CA ALA A 15 23.61 -13.93 -16.72
C ALA A 15 25.02 -14.29 -16.19
N HIS A 16 26.05 -13.66 -16.77
CA HIS A 16 27.46 -13.82 -16.38
C HIS A 16 27.97 -15.27 -16.37
N ALA A 17 27.49 -16.08 -17.31
CA ALA A 17 27.83 -17.49 -17.42
C ALA A 17 28.80 -17.82 -18.56
N GLY A 18 29.43 -16.81 -19.19
CA GLY A 18 30.33 -17.02 -20.34
C GLY A 18 29.58 -17.22 -21.66
N ILE A 19 28.25 -17.02 -21.71
CA ILE A 19 27.46 -17.23 -22.92
C ILE A 19 27.63 -16.01 -23.83
N PRO A 20 28.32 -16.11 -24.99
CA PRO A 20 28.77 -14.93 -25.73
C PRO A 20 27.63 -14.00 -26.14
N GLY A 21 26.50 -14.55 -26.60
CA GLY A 21 25.35 -13.74 -27.02
C GLY A 21 24.65 -13.02 -25.87
N ASN A 22 24.55 -13.64 -24.69
CA ASN A 22 23.93 -13.01 -23.52
C ASN A 22 24.86 -11.95 -22.93
N GLU A 23 26.16 -12.20 -22.88
CA GLU A 23 27.15 -11.24 -22.40
C GLU A 23 27.25 -10.01 -23.31
N LEU A 24 27.19 -10.22 -24.63
CA LEU A 24 27.15 -9.11 -25.58
C LEU A 24 25.87 -8.27 -25.41
N ALA A 25 24.70 -8.92 -25.21
CA ALA A 25 23.46 -8.22 -24.92
C ALA A 25 23.54 -7.41 -23.61
N ASP A 26 24.10 -7.99 -22.54
CA ASP A 26 24.31 -7.31 -21.26
C ASP A 26 25.29 -6.12 -21.40
N GLN A 27 26.37 -6.27 -22.18
CA GLN A 27 27.32 -5.20 -22.47
C GLN A 27 26.64 -4.03 -23.19
N PHE A 28 25.85 -4.31 -24.24
CA PHE A 28 25.10 -3.27 -24.95
C PHE A 28 24.04 -2.62 -24.07
N ALA A 29 23.31 -3.40 -23.25
CA ALA A 29 22.36 -2.85 -22.29
C ALA A 29 23.06 -1.91 -21.30
N LYS A 30 24.26 -2.26 -20.82
CA LYS A 30 25.07 -1.41 -19.94
C LYS A 30 25.52 -0.13 -20.64
N ILE A 31 26.03 -0.21 -21.87
CA ILE A 31 26.41 0.97 -22.66
C ILE A 31 25.19 1.88 -22.87
N ALA A 32 24.01 1.33 -23.13
CA ALA A 32 22.78 2.09 -23.28
C ALA A 32 22.37 2.86 -22.00
N THR A 33 22.83 2.45 -20.81
CA THR A 33 22.58 3.22 -19.58
C THR A 33 23.43 4.49 -19.47
N THR A 34 24.57 4.57 -20.15
CA THR A 34 25.47 5.74 -20.11
C THR A 34 25.41 6.58 -21.38
N ASP A 35 25.42 5.93 -22.54
CA ASP A 35 25.53 6.58 -23.86
C ASP A 35 24.24 6.44 -24.68
N GLY A 36 23.21 5.82 -24.11
CA GLY A 36 21.92 5.64 -24.76
C GLY A 36 21.10 6.91 -24.81
N GLN A 37 20.06 6.88 -25.65
CA GLN A 37 19.07 7.95 -25.69
C GLN A 37 18.09 7.79 -24.53
N GLU A 38 17.96 8.81 -23.69
CA GLU A 38 16.91 8.85 -22.69
C GLU A 38 15.55 8.95 -23.39
N LEU A 39 14.72 7.93 -23.18
CA LEU A 39 13.35 7.93 -23.65
C LEU A 39 12.48 8.55 -22.55
N ASN A 40 11.74 9.60 -22.89
CA ASN A 40 10.73 10.17 -22.00
C ASN A 40 9.51 9.26 -21.94
N ILE A 41 9.65 8.15 -21.21
CA ILE A 41 8.58 7.20 -20.96
C ILE A 41 7.82 7.69 -19.73
N PRO A 42 6.52 8.00 -19.84
CA PRO A 42 5.75 8.43 -18.68
C PRO A 42 5.72 7.31 -17.64
N ALA A 43 5.75 7.71 -16.36
CA ALA A 43 5.67 6.77 -15.28
C ALA A 43 4.40 5.92 -15.40
N PRO A 44 4.48 4.59 -15.20
CA PRO A 44 3.29 3.75 -15.22
C PRO A 44 2.26 4.22 -14.20
N TYR A 45 0.98 4.14 -14.55
CA TYR A 45 -0.11 4.51 -13.64
C TYR A 45 0.01 3.84 -12.27
N THR A 46 0.40 2.55 -12.25
CA THR A 46 0.60 1.77 -11.03
C THR A 46 1.72 2.34 -10.15
N TYR A 47 2.79 2.85 -10.75
CA TYR A 47 3.88 3.51 -10.04
C TYR A 47 3.39 4.80 -9.38
N VAL A 48 2.70 5.66 -10.14
CA VAL A 48 2.18 6.94 -9.63
C VAL A 48 1.15 6.70 -8.53
N LYS A 49 0.21 5.77 -8.74
CA LYS A 49 -0.79 5.37 -7.75
C LYS A 49 -0.14 4.93 -6.45
N ARG A 50 0.86 4.03 -6.52
CA ARG A 50 1.61 3.56 -5.34
C ARG A 50 2.32 4.70 -4.63
N LYS A 51 2.97 5.61 -5.37
CA LYS A 51 3.65 6.77 -4.79
C LYS A 51 2.68 7.68 -4.03
N ILE A 52 1.51 7.96 -4.60
CA ILE A 52 0.46 8.76 -3.95
C ILE A 52 -0.05 8.06 -2.69
N GLN A 53 -0.34 6.75 -2.76
CA GLN A 53 -0.81 5.98 -1.61
C GLN A 53 0.19 6.00 -0.45
N ASN A 54 1.49 5.80 -0.74
CA ASN A 54 2.53 5.87 0.29
C ASN A 54 2.61 7.27 0.90
N TYR A 55 2.58 8.33 0.09
CA TYR A 55 2.59 9.70 0.59
C TYR A 55 1.40 9.99 1.52
N ILE A 56 0.20 9.52 1.16
CA ILE A 56 -0.99 9.67 1.97
C ILE A 56 -0.83 8.93 3.31
N LEU A 57 -0.36 7.68 3.29
CA LEU A 57 -0.13 6.90 4.52
C LEU A 57 0.90 7.58 5.42
N ASP A 58 2.03 8.01 4.88
CA ASP A 58 3.09 8.67 5.68
C ASP A 58 2.62 10.00 6.28
N SER A 59 1.80 10.75 5.53
CA SER A 59 1.20 12.00 6.04
C SER A 59 0.20 11.71 7.17
N TRP A 60 -0.68 10.73 6.97
CA TRP A 60 -1.65 10.34 7.99
C TRP A 60 -1.01 9.70 9.21
N GLN A 61 0.06 8.93 9.05
CA GLN A 61 0.78 8.32 10.16
C GLN A 61 1.39 9.40 11.05
N ARG A 62 2.04 10.42 10.46
CA ARG A 62 2.57 11.55 11.23
C ARG A 62 1.48 12.30 11.99
N HIS A 63 0.35 12.59 11.33
CA HIS A 63 -0.78 13.22 12.00
C HIS A 63 -1.36 12.33 13.11
N TRP A 64 -1.41 11.02 12.87
CA TRP A 64 -1.88 10.05 13.83
C TRP A 64 -1.00 10.06 15.08
N GLU A 65 0.31 9.95 14.92
CA GLU A 65 1.29 9.96 16.00
C GLU A 65 1.22 11.26 16.82
N ASP A 66 1.19 12.42 16.16
CA ASP A 66 1.15 13.75 16.79
C ASP A 66 -0.17 14.05 17.50
N SER A 67 -1.27 13.39 17.11
CA SER A 67 -2.58 13.65 17.70
C SER A 67 -2.65 13.27 19.18
N GLY A 68 -2.96 14.23 20.05
CA GLY A 68 -3.28 13.95 21.47
C GLY A 68 -4.62 13.23 21.68
N LYS A 69 -5.42 13.05 20.61
CA LYS A 69 -6.73 12.39 20.65
C LYS A 69 -6.63 10.93 20.23
N GLY A 70 -7.64 10.14 20.56
CA GLY A 70 -7.73 8.75 20.11
C GLY A 70 -6.71 7.81 20.75
N VAL A 71 -6.14 8.15 21.91
CA VAL A 71 -5.16 7.33 22.65
C VAL A 71 -5.62 5.89 22.83
N LYS A 72 -6.90 5.67 23.14
CA LYS A 72 -7.48 4.32 23.25
C LYS A 72 -7.38 3.56 21.92
N VAL A 73 -7.74 4.22 20.80
CA VAL A 73 -7.68 3.62 19.46
C VAL A 73 -6.23 3.33 19.06
N LYS A 74 -5.28 4.22 19.38
CA LYS A 74 -3.84 4.01 19.14
C LYS A 74 -3.31 2.72 19.78
N GLY A 75 -3.83 2.33 20.93
CA GLY A 75 -3.46 1.08 21.60
C GLY A 75 -3.82 -0.19 20.79
N TYR A 76 -4.85 -0.11 19.94
CA TYR A 76 -5.27 -1.23 19.08
C TYR A 76 -4.81 -1.06 17.62
N ALA A 77 -4.65 0.19 17.18
CA ALA A 77 -4.32 0.59 15.81
C ALA A 77 -3.15 1.60 15.84
N PRO A 78 -1.91 1.15 16.11
CA PRO A 78 -0.76 2.03 16.22
C PRO A 78 -0.34 2.63 14.88
N THR A 79 -0.68 1.96 13.78
CA THR A 79 -0.36 2.39 12.41
C THR A 79 -1.62 2.63 11.60
N VAL A 80 -1.58 3.66 10.75
CA VAL A 80 -2.64 3.94 9.77
C VAL A 80 -2.56 2.93 8.63
N ASP A 81 -3.72 2.50 8.17
CA ASP A 81 -3.86 1.59 7.04
C ASP A 81 -5.19 1.90 6.34
N PHE A 82 -5.20 1.73 5.02
CA PHE A 82 -6.41 1.90 4.22
C PHE A 82 -7.45 0.81 4.47
N ASN A 83 -7.03 -0.38 4.95
CA ASN A 83 -7.93 -1.52 5.15
C ASN A 83 -8.51 -1.58 6.57
N LEU A 84 -7.73 -1.22 7.59
CA LEU A 84 -8.15 -1.34 9.00
C LEU A 84 -9.49 -0.64 9.30
N LEU A 85 -9.74 0.53 8.71
CA LEU A 85 -10.96 1.33 8.92
C LEU A 85 -12.18 0.85 8.13
N THR A 86 -12.04 -0.16 7.26
CA THR A 86 -13.12 -0.59 6.35
C THR A 86 -13.65 -1.99 6.65
N HIS A 87 -12.95 -2.81 7.44
CA HIS A 87 -13.28 -4.22 7.57
C HIS A 87 -14.43 -4.53 8.54
N ASN A 88 -14.61 -3.76 9.62
CA ASN A 88 -15.66 -4.03 10.59
C ASN A 88 -16.11 -2.78 11.36
N ARG A 89 -17.31 -2.28 11.03
CA ARG A 89 -17.87 -1.07 11.64
C ARG A 89 -18.16 -1.23 13.14
N GLN A 90 -18.63 -2.40 13.56
CA GLN A 90 -18.93 -2.68 14.97
C GLN A 90 -17.66 -2.67 15.82
N LEU A 91 -16.58 -3.28 15.30
CA LEU A 91 -15.27 -3.26 15.94
C LEU A 91 -14.73 -1.83 16.08
N LEU A 92 -14.85 -1.01 15.03
CA LEU A 92 -14.44 0.40 15.05
C LEU A 92 -15.15 1.21 16.13
N PHE A 93 -16.47 1.05 16.22
CA PHE A 93 -17.27 1.65 17.29
C PHE A 93 -16.79 1.20 18.67
N PHE A 94 -16.56 -0.10 18.84
CA PHE A 94 -16.09 -0.66 20.10
C PHE A 94 -14.72 -0.11 20.54
N ILE A 95 -13.71 -0.14 19.66
CA ILE A 95 -12.34 0.32 20.00
C ILE A 95 -12.31 1.83 20.25
N SER A 96 -13.08 2.59 19.48
CA SER A 96 -13.16 4.05 19.62
C SER A 96 -14.03 4.48 20.80
N GLY A 97 -14.84 3.56 21.36
CA GLY A 97 -15.80 3.89 22.41
C GLY A 97 -16.97 4.74 21.92
N HIS A 98 -17.20 4.76 20.61
CA HIS A 98 -18.31 5.46 19.95
C HIS A 98 -19.42 4.49 19.55
N GLY A 99 -20.60 5.00 19.23
CA GLY A 99 -21.73 4.21 18.73
C GLY A 99 -22.80 3.99 19.79
N HIS A 100 -23.67 3.01 19.59
CA HIS A 100 -24.82 2.74 20.49
C HIS A 100 -24.41 1.97 21.75
N PHE A 101 -23.32 2.38 22.41
CA PHE A 101 -22.92 1.84 23.70
C PHE A 101 -23.52 2.71 24.81
N PRO A 102 -24.08 2.11 25.89
CA PRO A 102 -24.66 2.86 26.98
C PRO A 102 -23.73 3.93 27.57
N ALA A 103 -22.45 3.61 27.76
CA ALA A 103 -21.44 4.57 28.22
C ALA A 103 -21.31 5.80 27.30
N TYR A 104 -21.37 5.61 25.98
CA TYR A 104 -21.31 6.70 25.00
C TYR A 104 -22.58 7.54 25.01
N LEU A 105 -23.75 6.90 24.94
CA LEU A 105 -25.05 7.59 24.94
C LEU A 105 -25.31 8.35 26.24
N TYR A 106 -24.84 7.82 27.38
CA TYR A 106 -24.91 8.48 28.68
C TYR A 106 -24.06 9.76 28.72
N HIS A 107 -22.85 9.74 28.15
CA HIS A 107 -22.01 10.94 28.03
C HIS A 107 -22.71 12.07 27.24
N PHE A 108 -23.51 11.71 26.22
CA PHE A 108 -24.34 12.67 25.46
C PHE A 108 -25.71 12.94 26.06
N LYS A 109 -26.00 12.45 27.28
CA LYS A 109 -27.26 12.64 28.01
C LYS A 109 -28.49 12.12 27.26
N GLN A 110 -28.32 11.07 26.44
CA GLN A 110 -29.42 10.43 25.71
C GLN A 110 -30.08 9.31 26.53
N ILE A 111 -29.36 8.75 27.51
CA ILE A 111 -29.87 7.73 28.43
C ILE A 111 -29.41 8.05 29.87
N ASN A 112 -30.07 7.45 30.86
CA ASN A 112 -29.83 7.74 32.29
C ASN A 112 -28.88 6.76 33.00
N ASN A 113 -28.47 5.68 32.34
CA ASN A 113 -27.61 4.65 32.92
C ASN A 113 -26.45 4.31 31.96
N PRO A 114 -25.18 4.40 32.40
CA PRO A 114 -24.02 4.08 31.56
C PRO A 114 -23.72 2.57 31.43
N TYR A 115 -24.37 1.71 32.22
CA TYR A 115 -24.10 0.28 32.25
C TYR A 115 -24.92 -0.49 31.20
N CYS A 116 -24.32 -1.55 30.66
CA CYS A 116 -25.04 -2.54 29.86
C CYS A 116 -26.02 -3.31 30.76
N ILE A 117 -27.18 -3.66 30.20
CA ILE A 117 -28.20 -4.51 30.84
C ILE A 117 -27.80 -5.97 30.69
#